data_AF-A0A9D4MGL6-F1
#
_entry.id   AF-A0A9D4MGL6-F1
#
_cell.length_a   1.000
_cell.length_b   1.000
_cell.length_c   1.000
_cell.angle_alpha   90.00
_cell.angle_beta   90.00
_cell.angle_gamma   90.00
#
_symmetry.space_group_name_H-M   'P 1'
#
loop_
_entity.id
_entity.type
_entity.pdbx_description
1 polymer ?
#
loop_
_entity_poly.entity_id
_entity_poly.type
_entity_poly.pdbx_seq_one_letter_code
_entity_poly.pdbx_strand_id
1 'polypeptide(L)'
;MRAQRPNQEWLERMLRCEPDVVIVVLGGNDITSRCQPRDISMDILKLCRLVKARGVATVVVAGICQRWAFCDNALTLDRFTAIGSAIDHYVMRYFPVSSMVHVRKDVHWLSDGVHLSEDGMAVFMESLRLK
;
A
#
# COMPACT_ATOMS: atom_id res chain seq x y z
N MET A 1 -6.22 4.55 -7.23
CA MET A 1 -7.09 3.55 -6.55
C MET A 1 -7.08 3.80 -5.04
N ARG A 2 -8.14 3.45 -4.32
CA ARG A 2 -8.29 3.59 -2.85
C ARG A 2 -8.50 2.22 -2.20
N ALA A 3 -8.05 2.01 -0.97
CA ALA A 3 -8.29 0.78 -0.22
C ALA A 3 -9.78 0.55 0.07
N GLN A 4 -10.53 1.62 0.35
CA GLN A 4 -11.98 1.54 0.61
C GLN A 4 -12.79 1.08 -0.63
N ARG A 5 -12.27 1.35 -1.83
CA ARG A 5 -12.92 1.04 -3.11
C ARG A 5 -11.87 0.53 -4.11
N PRO A 6 -11.37 -0.71 -3.93
CA PRO A 6 -10.50 -1.31 -4.91
C PRO A 6 -11.29 -1.46 -6.22
N ASN A 7 -10.60 -1.35 -7.36
CA ASN A 7 -11.27 -1.62 -8.63
C ASN A 7 -11.56 -3.13 -8.72
N GLN A 8 -12.83 -3.49 -8.57
CA GLN A 8 -13.25 -4.89 -8.50
C GLN A 8 -12.97 -5.64 -9.80
N GLU A 9 -13.17 -5.02 -10.96
CA GLU A 9 -12.91 -5.66 -12.25
C GLU A 9 -11.43 -6.06 -12.37
N TRP A 10 -10.51 -5.15 -12.05
CA TRP A 10 -9.08 -5.44 -12.09
C TRP A 10 -8.67 -6.49 -11.06
N LEU A 11 -9.22 -6.43 -9.85
CA LEU A 11 -8.97 -7.42 -8.81
C LEU A 11 -9.41 -8.82 -9.25
N GLU A 12 -10.62 -8.95 -9.83
CA GLU A 12 -11.12 -10.22 -10.32
C GLU A 12 -10.30 -10.75 -11.50
N ARG A 13 -9.91 -9.87 -12.44
CA ARG A 13 -9.04 -10.25 -13.57
C ARG A 13 -7.71 -10.78 -13.08
N MET A 14 -7.08 -10.11 -12.12
CA MET A 14 -5.82 -10.54 -11.52
C MET A 14 -5.97 -11.89 -10.81
N LEU A 15 -7.02 -12.08 -10.02
CA LEU A 15 -7.24 -13.32 -9.27
C LEU A 15 -7.56 -14.53 -10.17
N ARG A 16 -8.15 -14.30 -11.36
CA ARG A 16 -8.35 -15.36 -12.37
C ARG A 16 -7.05 -15.89 -12.97
N CYS A 17 -5.94 -15.17 -12.83
CA CYS A 17 -4.63 -15.65 -13.23
C CYS A 17 -3.99 -16.57 -12.19
N GLU A 18 -4.68 -16.89 -11.09
CA GLU A 18 -4.22 -17.78 -10.01
C GLU A 18 -2.81 -17.45 -9.51
N PRO A 19 -2.56 -16.19 -9.07
CA PRO A 19 -1.21 -15.78 -8.68
C PRO A 19 -0.76 -16.48 -7.39
N ASP A 20 0.50 -16.93 -7.36
CA ASP A 20 1.13 -17.45 -6.14
C ASP A 20 1.32 -16.36 -5.08
N VAL A 21 1.60 -15.13 -5.54
CA VAL A 21 1.92 -13.97 -4.72
C VAL A 21 1.09 -12.77 -5.16
N VAL A 22 0.44 -12.10 -4.20
CA VAL A 22 -0.19 -10.79 -4.40
C VAL A 22 0.43 -9.77 -3.46
N ILE A 23 0.86 -8.64 -4.03
CA ILE A 23 1.42 -7.51 -3.27
C ILE A 23 0.39 -6.39 -3.24
N VAL A 24 -0.07 -6.04 -2.04
CA VAL A 24 -1.05 -4.96 -1.79
C VAL A 24 -0.30 -3.67 -1.51
N VAL A 25 -0.43 -2.70 -2.41
CA VAL A 25 0.16 -1.36 -2.31
C VAL A 25 -0.96 -0.33 -2.40
N LEU A 26 -1.63 -0.06 -1.26
CA LEU A 26 -2.81 0.81 -1.20
C LEU A 26 -2.79 1.67 0.06
N GLY A 27 -3.66 2.69 0.10
CA GLY A 27 -3.87 3.55 1.27
C GLY A 27 -3.40 4.99 1.11
N GLY A 28 -2.38 5.25 0.27
CA GLY A 28 -1.88 6.61 0.07
C GLY A 28 -2.96 7.61 -0.37
N ASN A 29 -3.81 7.23 -1.33
CA ASN A 29 -4.92 8.07 -1.78
C ASN A 29 -6.02 8.24 -0.75
N ASP A 30 -6.24 7.23 0.10
CA ASP A 30 -7.21 7.28 1.19
C ASP A 30 -6.80 8.32 2.25
N ILE A 31 -5.49 8.42 2.55
CA ILE A 31 -4.93 9.46 3.44
C ILE A 31 -5.27 10.86 2.90
N THR A 32 -5.01 11.12 1.61
CA THR A 32 -5.33 12.42 0.99
C THR A 32 -6.84 12.67 0.87
N SER A 33 -7.64 11.62 0.97
CA SER A 33 -9.10 11.74 1.01
C SER A 33 -9.65 11.91 2.43
N ARG A 34 -8.76 12.12 3.41
CA ARG A 34 -9.08 12.32 4.84
C ARG A 34 -9.81 11.12 5.47
N CYS A 35 -9.61 9.92 4.94
CA CYS A 35 -10.07 8.70 5.58
C CYS A 35 -9.32 8.50 6.91
N GLN A 36 -9.98 7.92 7.91
CA GLN A 36 -9.34 7.66 9.19
C GLN A 36 -8.32 6.52 9.05
N PRO A 37 -7.14 6.61 9.68
CA PRO A 37 -6.09 5.58 9.59
C PRO A 37 -6.61 4.18 9.91
N ARG A 38 -7.48 4.06 10.91
CA ARG A 38 -8.11 2.80 11.31
C ARG A 38 -8.96 2.20 10.18
N ASP A 39 -9.74 3.01 9.51
CA ASP A 39 -10.63 2.54 8.43
C ASP A 39 -9.80 2.05 7.23
N ILE A 40 -8.76 2.81 6.86
CA ILE A 40 -7.82 2.43 5.80
C ILE A 40 -7.18 1.08 6.13
N SER A 41 -6.70 0.91 7.37
CA SER A 41 -6.08 -0.32 7.83
C SER A 41 -7.05 -1.50 7.77
N MET A 42 -8.30 -1.30 8.22
CA MET A 42 -9.34 -2.32 8.16
C MET A 42 -9.68 -2.73 6.72
N ASP A 43 -9.71 -1.78 5.79
CA ASP A 43 -10.00 -2.06 4.39
C ASP A 43 -8.85 -2.82 3.70
N ILE A 44 -7.58 -2.47 4.01
CA ILE A 44 -6.42 -3.26 3.59
C ILE A 44 -6.51 -4.70 4.12
N LEU A 45 -6.82 -4.89 5.41
CA LEU A 45 -6.95 -6.21 6.02
C LEU A 45 -8.10 -7.04 5.40
N LYS A 46 -9.24 -6.41 5.11
CA LYS A 46 -10.36 -7.06 4.41
C LYS A 46 -9.94 -7.52 3.02
N LEU A 47 -9.23 -6.66 2.27
CA LEU A 47 -8.71 -7.03 0.95
C LEU A 47 -7.75 -8.21 1.03
N CYS A 48 -6.82 -8.21 1.98
CA CYS A 48 -5.88 -9.32 2.16
C CYS A 48 -6.60 -10.64 2.47
N ARG A 49 -7.63 -10.61 3.33
CA ARG A 49 -8.45 -11.79 3.63
C ARG A 49 -9.22 -12.28 2.42
N LEU A 50 -9.79 -11.36 1.63
CA LEU A 50 -10.48 -11.71 0.39
C LEU A 50 -9.54 -12.38 -0.61
N VAL A 51 -8.34 -11.84 -0.79
CA VAL A 51 -7.32 -12.40 -1.69
C VAL A 51 -6.90 -13.80 -1.22
N LYS A 52 -6.62 -14.00 0.07
CA LYS A 52 -6.31 -15.33 0.63
C LYS A 52 -7.47 -16.31 0.48
N ALA A 53 -8.70 -15.87 0.70
CA ALA A 53 -9.89 -16.72 0.55
C ALA A 53 -10.12 -17.19 -0.91
N ARG A 54 -9.45 -16.55 -1.88
CA ARG A 54 -9.45 -16.94 -3.29
C ARG A 54 -8.29 -17.86 -3.68
N GLY A 55 -7.55 -18.40 -2.70
CA GLY A 55 -6.54 -19.42 -2.92
C GLY A 55 -5.11 -18.90 -3.11
N VAL A 56 -4.89 -17.59 -3.05
CA VAL A 56 -3.54 -17.01 -3.16
C VAL A 56 -2.70 -17.43 -1.95
N ALA A 57 -1.58 -18.11 -2.21
CA ALA A 57 -0.73 -18.67 -1.17
C ALA A 57 -0.07 -17.58 -0.31
N THR A 58 0.48 -16.56 -0.98
CA THR A 58 1.23 -15.49 -0.33
C THR A 58 0.61 -14.13 -0.63
N VAL A 59 0.24 -13.40 0.43
CA VAL A 59 -0.23 -12.02 0.32
C VAL A 59 0.72 -11.14 1.11
N VAL A 60 1.34 -10.17 0.44
CA VAL A 60 2.27 -9.21 1.05
C VAL A 60 1.62 -7.84 1.05
N VAL A 61 1.74 -7.10 2.15
CA VAL A 61 1.37 -5.69 2.23
C VAL A 61 2.64 -4.86 2.13
N ALA A 62 2.75 -4.01 1.13
CA ALA A 62 3.81 -3.01 1.08
C ALA A 62 3.38 -1.78 1.89
N GLY A 63 4.28 -1.26 2.71
CA GLY A 63 4.08 -0.02 3.44
C GLY A 63 3.77 1.14 2.50
N ILE A 64 3.02 2.12 3.00
CA ILE A 64 2.61 3.27 2.20
C ILE A 64 3.84 4.11 1.85
N CYS A 65 4.17 4.19 0.56
CA CYS A 65 5.27 5.01 0.07
C CYS A 65 5.06 6.49 0.44
N GLN A 66 6.13 7.16 0.87
CA GLN A 66 6.10 8.60 1.14
C GLN A 66 5.76 9.39 -0.13
N ARG A 67 5.21 10.59 -0.01
CA ARG A 67 5.04 11.51 -1.15
C ARG A 67 5.00 12.94 -0.64
N TRP A 68 5.30 13.92 -1.48
CA TRP A 68 5.39 15.33 -1.05
C TRP A 68 4.42 16.27 -1.77
N ALA A 69 3.69 15.77 -2.77
CA ALA A 69 2.65 16.54 -3.44
C ALA A 69 1.26 16.08 -2.99
N PHE A 70 0.43 17.04 -2.60
CA PHE A 70 -0.93 16.81 -2.09
C PHE A 70 -1.88 17.85 -2.68
N CYS A 71 -3.11 17.44 -2.97
CA CYS A 71 -4.17 18.38 -3.38
C CYS A 71 -4.70 19.22 -2.21
N ASP A 72 -4.42 18.81 -0.97
CA ASP A 72 -4.88 19.46 0.26
C ASP A 72 -3.71 20.16 0.94
N ASN A 73 -3.78 21.49 1.04
CA ASN A 73 -2.73 22.32 1.64
C ASN A 73 -2.50 22.03 3.13
N ALA A 74 -3.41 21.33 3.81
CA ALA A 74 -3.27 20.96 5.22
C ALA A 74 -2.47 19.67 5.48
N LEU A 75 -2.14 18.93 4.41
CA LEU A 75 -1.39 17.67 4.49
C LEU A 75 0.07 17.93 4.15
N THR A 76 0.97 17.68 5.11
CA THR A 76 2.42 17.79 4.93
C THR A 76 3.03 16.40 4.75
N LEU A 77 4.28 16.34 4.24
CA LEU A 77 5.04 15.09 4.13
C LEU A 77 5.15 14.37 5.49
N ASP A 78 5.45 15.10 6.56
CA ASP A 78 5.58 14.53 7.91
C ASP A 78 4.26 13.95 8.40
N ARG A 79 3.16 14.70 8.20
CA ARG A 79 1.83 14.24 8.61
C ARG A 79 1.39 13.02 7.79
N PHE A 80 1.63 13.02 6.48
CA PHE A 80 1.35 11.87 5.62
C PHE A 80 2.17 10.65 6.04
N THR A 81 3.47 10.82 6.30
CA THR A 81 4.37 9.76 6.74
C THR A 81 3.94 9.20 8.11
N ALA A 82 3.55 10.06 9.05
CA ALA A 82 3.08 9.64 10.37
C ALA A 82 1.78 8.82 10.27
N ILE A 83 0.83 9.26 9.43
CA ILE A 83 -0.40 8.51 9.16
C ILE A 83 -0.10 7.16 8.50
N GLY A 84 0.77 7.14 7.48
CA GLY A 84 1.20 5.91 6.81
C GLY A 84 1.82 4.92 7.79
N SER A 85 2.72 5.40 8.66
CA SER A 85 3.36 4.57 9.70
C SER A 85 2.34 4.01 10.71
N ALA A 86 1.31 4.78 11.06
CA ALA A 86 0.25 4.31 11.96
C ALA A 86 -0.62 3.23 11.30
N ILE A 87 -0.91 3.36 9.99
CA ILE A 87 -1.61 2.33 9.20
C ILE A 87 -0.77 1.07 9.15
N ASP A 88 0.51 1.19 8.79
CA ASP A 88 1.45 0.08 8.70
C ASP A 88 1.52 -0.69 10.03
N HIS A 89 1.73 0.03 11.14
CA HIS A 89 1.77 -0.57 12.48
C HIS A 89 0.46 -1.30 12.82
N TYR A 90 -0.69 -0.72 12.48
CA TYR A 90 -1.98 -1.37 12.72
C TYR A 90 -2.12 -2.65 11.89
N VAL A 91 -1.75 -2.61 10.61
CA VAL A 91 -1.81 -3.80 9.74
C VAL A 91 -0.89 -4.91 10.27
N MET A 92 0.35 -4.59 10.67
CA MET A 92 1.29 -5.55 11.27
C MET A 92 0.76 -6.23 12.53
N ARG A 93 -0.12 -5.58 13.29
CA ARG A 93 -0.71 -6.16 14.50
C ARG A 93 -1.72 -7.28 14.18
N TYR A 94 -2.38 -7.22 13.03
CA TYR A 94 -3.47 -8.12 12.66
C TYR A 94 -3.18 -8.98 11.41
N PHE A 95 -2.02 -8.78 10.81
CA PHE A 95 -1.52 -9.52 9.67
C PHE A 95 -0.10 -10.02 9.99
N PRO A 96 0.29 -11.24 9.57
CA PRO A 96 1.62 -11.76 9.90
C PRO A 96 2.72 -10.77 9.51
N VAL A 97 3.64 -10.50 10.45
CA VAL A 97 4.74 -9.54 10.26
C VAL A 97 5.61 -9.90 9.04
N SER A 98 5.80 -11.19 8.78
CA SER A 98 6.54 -11.70 7.61
C SER A 98 5.86 -11.38 6.27
N SER A 99 4.62 -10.91 6.31
CA SER A 99 3.83 -10.54 5.14
C SER A 99 3.76 -9.02 4.96
N MET A 100 4.58 -8.24 5.67
CA MET A 100 4.66 -6.80 5.49
C MET A 100 6.08 -6.36 5.12
N VAL A 101 6.17 -5.54 4.08
CA VAL A 101 7.43 -4.95 3.61
C VAL A 101 7.38 -3.45 3.81
N HIS A 102 8.34 -2.90 4.56
CA HIS A 102 8.53 -1.46 4.60
C HIS A 102 9.26 -1.01 3.35
N VAL A 103 8.60 -0.18 2.55
CA VAL A 103 9.22 0.47 1.41
C VAL A 103 10.23 1.49 1.94
N ARG A 104 11.41 1.53 1.32
CA ARG A 104 12.41 2.56 1.60
C ARG A 104 11.83 3.97 1.46
N LYS A 105 12.40 4.91 2.22
CA LYS A 105 11.93 6.31 2.28
C LYS A 105 12.56 7.19 1.21
N ASP A 106 13.72 6.82 0.71
CA ASP A 106 14.48 7.52 -0.32
C ASP A 106 14.03 7.12 -1.74
N VAL A 107 12.71 7.03 -1.96
CA VAL A 107 12.21 6.64 -3.29
C VAL A 107 12.27 7.83 -4.24
N HIS A 108 12.76 7.60 -5.46
CA HIS A 108 12.79 8.60 -6.52
C HIS A 108 11.42 8.74 -7.17
N TRP A 109 10.82 9.92 -7.07
CA TRP A 109 9.52 10.20 -7.67
C TRP A 109 9.69 10.85 -9.03
N LEU A 110 8.64 10.76 -9.85
CA LEU A 110 8.42 11.68 -10.95
C LEU A 110 8.32 13.11 -10.42
N SER A 111 8.42 14.08 -11.32
CA SER A 111 8.31 15.51 -10.99
C SER A 111 6.98 15.90 -10.34
N ASP A 112 5.96 15.03 -10.41
CA ASP A 112 4.68 15.23 -9.74
C ASP A 112 4.72 14.96 -8.22
N GLY A 113 5.79 14.34 -7.69
CA GLY A 113 5.92 14.04 -6.28
C GLY A 113 4.89 13.07 -5.71
N VAL A 114 4.21 12.30 -6.56
CA VAL A 114 3.17 11.31 -6.21
C VAL A 114 3.40 9.94 -6.84
N HIS A 115 3.96 9.88 -8.06
CA HIS A 115 4.23 8.63 -8.77
C HIS A 115 5.73 8.35 -8.84
N LEU A 116 6.10 7.06 -8.84
CA LEU A 116 7.50 6.65 -8.89
C LEU A 116 8.10 6.85 -10.27
N SER A 117 9.35 7.31 -10.33
CA SER A 117 10.16 7.19 -11.55
C SER A 117 10.56 5.74 -11.78
N GLU A 118 11.21 5.45 -12.91
CA GLU A 118 11.80 4.14 -13.17
C GLU A 118 12.81 3.72 -12.08
N ASP A 119 13.72 4.63 -11.71
CA ASP A 119 14.66 4.41 -10.61
C ASP A 119 13.94 4.19 -9.27
N GLY A 120 12.88 4.96 -9.02
CA GLY A 120 12.07 4.79 -7.82
C GLY A 120 11.39 3.43 -7.76
N MET A 121 10.89 2.96 -8.91
CA MET A 121 10.32 1.62 -9.03
C MET A 121 11.38 0.55 -8.78
N ALA A 122 12.61 0.71 -9.26
CA ALA A 122 13.70 -0.22 -8.98
C ALA A 122 14.00 -0.32 -7.47
N VAL A 123 14.07 0.82 -6.77
CA VAL A 123 14.25 0.86 -5.30
C VAL A 123 13.07 0.23 -4.56
N PHE A 124 11.84 0.49 -5.03
CA PHE A 124 10.63 -0.11 -4.48
C PHE A 124 10.66 -1.64 -4.63
N MET A 125 10.97 -2.15 -5.82
CA MET A 125 11.07 -3.58 -6.10
C MET A 125 12.19 -4.26 -5.31
N GLU A 126 13.33 -3.59 -5.12
CA GLU A 126 14.40 -4.09 -4.25
C GLU A 126 13.93 -4.21 -2.80
N SER A 127 13.11 -3.26 -2.32
CA SER A 127 12.54 -3.30 -0.97
C SER A 127 11.61 -4.51 -0.80
N LEU A 128 10.94 -4.95 -1.86
CA LEU A 128 10.03 -6.11 -1.87
C LEU A 128 10.75 -7.46 -1.88
N ARG A 129 12.08 -7.51 -2.02
CA ARG A 129 12.82 -8.76 -1.92
C ARG A 129 12.67 -9.33 -0.51
N LEU A 130 11.81 -10.34 -0.39
CA LEU A 130 11.58 -11.09 0.83
C LEU A 130 12.92 -11.72 1.27
N LYS A 131 13.37 -11.37 2.48
CA LYS A 131 14.55 -11.97 3.10
C LYS A 131 14.22 -13.28 3.79
#